data_AF-A0A957WV66-F1
#
_entry.id   AF-A0A957WV66-F1
#
_cell.length_a   1.000
_cell.length_b   1.000
_cell.length_c   1.000
_cell.angle_alpha   90.00
_cell.angle_beta   90.00
_cell.angle_gamma   90.00
#
_symmetry.space_group_name_H-M   'P 1'
#
loop_
_entity.id
_entity.type
_entity.pdbx_description
1 polymer ?
#
loop_
_entity_poly.entity_id
_entity_poly.type
_entity_poly.pdbx_seq_one_letter_code
_entity_poly.pdbx_strand_id
1 'polypeptide(L)'
;LHAWAEVYIPGAGWIGLDPTSGLFAGEGHIPLACTPDPISAAPVTGGYFGEAVDVEFHFENAVQRLIEDPRVTKPYTEEQWQAINLLGEQVDRDLVAHDVRLTMGGEPTFVSIDDMEAAEWNTAADGPHKRQLANDLVRRLHDAFGAGGILHYGQGKWYPGEQLPRWKLAAYWRTDGVALWRDQALLADISKAYGVTIDLAERFATRVAERLGLRPTHLQPAYEDAFYYLLEEGRVPANLDPLQANLKDPLERRRLAELLQRGLDTPKGYVLPLQWNYAFQGWDSAPWEFRRGHLYLIPGDSPLGLRLPLSELPWLAEEEQEPFFERSQFEDLPPLPDYHDVIQTRIASDATVSATHNSQLAMRNAQFATRGGPLGAQLKEVPRTALCIEPRQGQLFFFMPPLHYLEHYLELLAAIELTAEEFNLPVVIEGYDPPTDPRLQHIKVTPDPGVIEVNVHPA
;
A
#
# COMPACT_ATOMS: atom_id res chain seq x y z
N LEU A 1 -3.94 27.41 -29.86
CA LEU A 1 -3.80 26.02 -30.32
C LEU A 1 -3.80 25.14 -29.08
N HIS A 2 -4.44 23.98 -29.16
CA HIS A 2 -4.53 23.02 -28.06
C HIS A 2 -3.95 21.68 -28.52
N ALA A 3 -3.46 20.87 -27.60
CA ALA A 3 -2.92 19.54 -27.90
C ALA A 3 -3.49 18.52 -26.92
N TRP A 4 -3.81 17.34 -27.43
CA TRP A 4 -4.30 16.20 -26.67
C TRP A 4 -3.57 14.93 -27.15
N ALA A 5 -3.68 13.85 -26.37
CA ALA A 5 -3.13 12.55 -26.73
C ALA A 5 -4.25 11.66 -27.28
N GLU A 6 -3.96 10.80 -28.25
CA GLU A 6 -4.92 9.79 -28.75
C GLU A 6 -4.38 8.39 -28.49
N VAL A 7 -5.25 7.49 -28.03
CA VAL A 7 -4.93 6.08 -27.78
C VAL A 7 -5.84 5.21 -28.63
N TYR A 8 -5.24 4.24 -29.35
CA TYR A 8 -6.01 3.27 -30.12
C TYR A 8 -6.47 2.14 -29.21
N ILE A 9 -7.79 1.95 -29.10
CA ILE A 9 -8.40 0.85 -28.37
C ILE A 9 -9.01 -0.13 -29.38
N PRO A 10 -8.59 -1.41 -29.40
CA PRO A 10 -9.15 -2.42 -30.29
C PRO A 10 -10.69 -2.49 -30.18
N GLY A 11 -11.38 -2.33 -31.31
CA GLY A 11 -12.84 -2.33 -31.38
C GLY A 11 -13.51 -0.96 -31.19
N ALA A 12 -12.89 -0.04 -30.45
CA ALA A 12 -13.42 1.31 -30.21
C ALA A 12 -12.73 2.41 -31.06
N GLY A 13 -11.56 2.12 -31.63
CA GLY A 13 -10.82 3.06 -32.48
C GLY A 13 -9.91 4.01 -31.71
N TRP A 14 -9.54 5.13 -32.32
CA TRP A 14 -8.73 6.17 -31.69
C TRP A 14 -9.58 7.03 -30.76
N ILE A 15 -9.17 7.12 -29.50
CA ILE A 15 -9.85 7.90 -28.47
C ILE A 15 -8.93 9.00 -27.99
N GLY A 16 -9.38 10.26 -28.12
CA GLY A 16 -8.63 11.42 -27.66
C GLY A 16 -8.86 11.71 -26.18
N LEU A 17 -7.76 11.94 -25.47
CA LEU A 17 -7.67 12.22 -24.04
C LEU A 17 -7.02 13.59 -23.89
N ASP A 18 -7.75 14.56 -23.33
CA ASP A 18 -7.21 15.87 -23.00
C ASP A 18 -6.87 15.94 -21.50
N PRO A 19 -5.60 15.72 -21.13
CA PRO A 19 -5.16 15.75 -19.74
C PRO A 19 -5.23 17.15 -19.12
N THR A 20 -5.35 18.21 -19.93
CA THR A 20 -5.42 19.59 -19.45
C THR A 20 -6.80 19.92 -18.91
N SER A 21 -7.85 19.42 -19.57
CA SER A 21 -9.23 19.62 -19.15
C SER A 21 -9.81 18.44 -18.35
N GLY A 22 -9.13 17.28 -18.35
CA GLY A 22 -9.63 16.06 -17.71
C GLY A 22 -10.82 15.43 -18.45
N LEU A 23 -10.98 15.75 -19.74
CA LEU A 23 -12.10 15.31 -20.57
C LEU A 23 -11.62 14.49 -21.78
N PHE A 24 -12.53 13.73 -22.37
CA PHE A 24 -12.30 13.16 -23.70
C PHE A 24 -12.34 14.27 -24.75
N ALA A 25 -11.49 14.14 -25.78
CA ALA A 25 -11.59 14.99 -26.96
C ALA A 25 -12.90 14.65 -27.68
N GLY A 26 -13.84 15.60 -27.64
CA GLY A 26 -15.16 15.48 -28.26
C GLY A 26 -15.46 16.61 -29.23
N GLU A 27 -16.74 16.91 -29.37
CA GLU A 27 -17.33 17.92 -30.27
C GLU A 27 -16.79 19.36 -30.12
N GLY A 28 -16.07 19.66 -29.03
CA GLY A 28 -15.33 20.92 -28.85
C GLY A 28 -13.93 20.97 -29.48
N HIS A 29 -13.43 19.86 -30.03
CA HIS A 29 -12.08 19.74 -30.59
C HIS A 29 -12.13 19.60 -32.11
N ILE A 30 -11.32 20.39 -32.82
CA ILE A 30 -11.15 20.27 -34.27
C ILE A 30 -9.72 19.78 -34.52
N PRO A 31 -9.53 18.52 -34.97
CA PRO A 31 -8.19 17.98 -35.23
C PRO A 31 -7.54 18.71 -36.40
N LEU A 32 -6.37 19.30 -36.15
CA LEU A 32 -5.59 20.03 -37.15
C LEU A 32 -4.44 19.17 -37.72
N ALA A 33 -3.76 18.42 -36.86
CA ALA A 33 -2.69 17.48 -37.22
C ALA A 33 -2.61 16.35 -36.18
N CYS A 34 -2.28 15.12 -36.61
CA CYS A 34 -2.07 13.97 -35.73
C CYS A 34 -0.78 13.25 -36.14
N THR A 35 0.10 13.00 -35.18
CA THR A 35 1.42 12.39 -35.37
C THR A 35 1.86 11.67 -34.09
N PRO A 36 2.57 10.53 -34.19
CA PRO A 36 3.12 9.83 -33.03
C PRO A 36 4.26 10.60 -32.35
N ASP A 37 4.90 11.55 -33.04
CA ASP A 37 5.95 12.42 -32.49
C ASP A 37 5.41 13.85 -32.27
N PRO A 38 5.37 14.36 -31.02
CA PRO A 38 4.88 15.70 -30.70
C PRO A 38 5.58 16.84 -31.45
N ILE A 39 6.88 16.68 -31.74
CA ILE A 39 7.67 17.73 -32.43
C ILE A 39 7.16 17.93 -33.86
N SER A 40 6.63 16.87 -34.49
CA SER A 40 6.09 16.94 -35.85
C SER A 40 4.73 17.66 -35.91
N ALA A 41 4.06 17.87 -34.76
CA ALA A 41 2.84 18.68 -34.64
C ALA A 41 3.12 20.12 -34.19
N ALA A 42 4.39 20.48 -33.98
CA ALA A 42 4.74 21.81 -33.49
C ALA A 42 4.35 22.88 -34.53
N PRO A 43 3.60 23.92 -34.14
CA PRO A 43 3.13 24.95 -35.07
C PRO A 43 4.28 25.79 -35.66
N VAL A 44 5.42 25.84 -34.95
CA VAL A 44 6.65 26.49 -35.39
C VAL A 44 7.84 25.63 -34.92
N THR A 45 8.83 25.39 -35.78
CA THR A 45 10.07 24.70 -35.44
C THR A 45 11.29 25.52 -35.87
N GLY A 46 12.38 25.45 -35.10
CA GLY A 46 13.62 26.20 -35.33
C GLY A 46 14.07 27.01 -34.11
N GLY A 47 15.12 27.82 -34.28
CA GLY A 47 15.61 28.77 -33.28
C GLY A 47 15.79 30.15 -33.91
N TYR A 48 15.43 31.20 -33.17
CA TYR A 48 15.60 32.59 -33.61
C TYR A 48 16.88 33.18 -32.98
N PHE A 49 17.75 33.76 -33.81
CA PHE A 49 18.91 34.54 -33.36
C PHE A 49 18.77 35.97 -33.89
N GLY A 50 18.40 36.91 -33.02
CA GLY A 50 18.17 38.33 -33.33
C GLY A 50 17.59 39.09 -32.12
N GLU A 51 17.35 40.39 -32.25
CA GLU A 51 16.66 41.17 -31.21
C GLU A 51 15.16 40.80 -31.14
N ALA A 52 14.55 40.94 -29.95
CA ALA A 52 13.16 40.56 -29.73
C ALA A 52 12.22 41.23 -30.75
N VAL A 53 11.39 40.42 -31.43
CA VAL A 53 10.38 40.90 -32.37
C VAL A 53 9.02 40.77 -31.69
N ASP A 54 8.28 41.88 -31.59
CA ASP A 54 6.90 41.85 -31.12
C ASP A 54 6.04 41.09 -32.13
N VAL A 55 5.25 40.14 -31.64
CA VAL A 55 4.28 39.39 -32.46
C VAL A 55 2.91 39.49 -31.80
N GLU A 56 1.93 39.98 -32.56
CA GLU A 56 0.52 39.93 -32.19
C GLU A 56 -0.14 38.73 -32.88
N PHE A 57 -0.70 37.82 -32.07
CA PHE A 57 -1.53 36.72 -32.56
C PHE A 57 -3.00 37.06 -32.31
N HIS A 58 -3.83 36.98 -33.36
CA HIS A 58 -5.28 37.08 -33.26
C HIS A 58 -5.91 35.77 -33.71
N PHE A 59 -6.84 35.25 -32.90
CA PHE A 59 -7.75 34.19 -33.30
C PHE A 59 -9.17 34.59 -32.91
N GLU A 60 -10.15 34.23 -33.74
CA GLU A 60 -11.57 34.42 -33.48
C GLU A 60 -12.28 33.06 -33.52
N ASN A 61 -13.05 32.75 -32.48
CA ASN A 61 -13.99 31.62 -32.45
C ASN A 61 -15.40 32.17 -32.27
N ALA A 62 -16.23 32.04 -33.30
CA ALA A 62 -17.64 32.37 -33.25
C ALA A 62 -18.47 31.10 -33.04
N VAL A 63 -19.12 30.98 -31.87
CA VAL A 63 -20.05 29.89 -31.56
C VAL A 63 -21.46 30.43 -31.63
N GLN A 64 -22.28 29.89 -32.53
CA GLN A 64 -23.70 30.23 -32.62
C GLN A 64 -24.54 29.04 -32.16
N ARG A 65 -25.35 29.25 -31.12
CA ARG A 65 -26.25 28.23 -30.57
C ARG A 65 -27.47 28.11 -31.48
N LEU A 66 -27.68 26.92 -32.06
CA LEU A 66 -28.70 26.72 -33.09
C LEU A 66 -30.13 26.67 -32.53
N ILE A 67 -30.35 26.17 -31.31
CA ILE A 67 -31.67 26.08 -30.66
C ILE A 67 -31.48 26.11 -29.13
N GLU A 68 -32.27 26.91 -28.42
CA GLU A 68 -32.37 26.91 -26.95
C GLU A 68 -33.80 26.51 -26.59
N ASP A 69 -33.98 25.37 -25.91
CA ASP A 69 -35.25 25.10 -25.25
C ASP A 69 -35.39 26.05 -24.04
N PRO A 70 -36.55 26.68 -23.85
CA PRO A 70 -36.71 27.75 -22.88
C PRO A 70 -36.37 27.25 -21.48
N ARG A 71 -35.45 27.97 -20.80
CA ARG A 71 -35.22 27.80 -19.36
C ARG A 71 -36.56 27.99 -18.64
N VAL A 72 -36.99 26.93 -17.95
CA VAL A 72 -38.28 26.87 -17.25
C VAL A 72 -38.25 27.89 -16.09
N THR A 73 -38.79 29.07 -16.35
CA THR A 73 -38.91 30.18 -15.39
C THR A 73 -40.29 30.20 -14.71
N LYS A 74 -41.18 29.28 -15.09
CA LYS A 74 -42.50 29.05 -14.48
C LYS A 74 -42.57 27.61 -13.92
N PRO A 75 -43.40 27.33 -12.90
CA PRO A 75 -43.66 25.95 -12.49
C PRO A 75 -44.16 25.11 -13.67
N TYR A 76 -43.79 23.83 -13.71
CA TYR A 76 -44.37 22.86 -14.64
C TYR A 76 -45.90 22.91 -14.59
N THR A 77 -46.56 22.73 -15.74
CA THR A 77 -48.02 22.58 -15.72
C THR A 77 -48.40 21.28 -15.02
N GLU A 78 -49.64 21.18 -14.56
CA GLU A 78 -50.13 19.98 -13.89
C GLU A 78 -49.98 18.73 -14.79
N GLU A 79 -50.21 18.88 -16.09
CA GLU A 79 -50.05 17.79 -17.06
C GLU A 79 -48.58 17.36 -17.22
N GLN A 80 -47.65 18.31 -17.22
CA GLN A 80 -46.22 18.01 -17.26
C GLN A 80 -45.77 17.32 -15.97
N TRP A 81 -46.29 17.75 -14.83
CA TRP A 81 -46.02 17.13 -13.53
C TRP A 81 -46.54 15.69 -13.47
N GLN A 82 -47.77 15.46 -13.94
CA GLN A 82 -48.35 14.12 -14.04
C GLN A 82 -47.56 13.23 -14.99
N ALA A 83 -47.09 13.75 -16.12
CA ALA A 83 -46.23 13.00 -17.04
C ALA A 83 -44.91 12.59 -16.39
N ILE A 84 -44.29 13.47 -15.59
CA ILE A 84 -43.08 13.16 -14.82
C ILE A 84 -43.36 12.06 -13.79
N ASN A 85 -44.47 12.14 -13.06
CA ASN A 85 -44.84 11.11 -12.08
C ASN A 85 -45.10 9.75 -12.73
N LEU A 86 -45.84 9.72 -13.85
CA LEU A 86 -46.11 8.48 -14.59
C LEU A 86 -44.82 7.85 -15.14
N LEU A 87 -43.87 8.68 -15.60
CA LEU A 87 -42.55 8.22 -16.01
C LEU A 87 -41.78 7.65 -14.81
N GLY A 88 -41.84 8.31 -13.65
CA GLY A 88 -41.28 7.80 -12.39
C GLY A 88 -41.84 6.42 -12.01
N GLU A 89 -43.16 6.26 -12.02
CA GLU A 89 -43.82 4.97 -11.77
C GLU A 89 -43.44 3.89 -12.80
N GLN A 90 -43.20 4.29 -14.05
CA GLN A 90 -42.70 3.35 -15.07
C GLN A 90 -41.27 2.92 -14.76
N VAL A 91 -40.36 3.87 -14.47
CA VAL A 91 -38.98 3.58 -14.10
C VAL A 91 -38.92 2.69 -12.86
N ASP A 92 -39.73 2.97 -11.83
CA ASP A 92 -39.79 2.14 -10.62
C ASP A 92 -40.21 0.69 -10.93
N ARG A 93 -41.21 0.50 -11.80
CA ARG A 93 -41.61 -0.83 -12.26
C ARG A 93 -40.49 -1.53 -13.02
N ASP A 94 -39.79 -0.80 -13.89
CA ASP A 94 -38.68 -1.35 -14.66
C ASP A 94 -37.50 -1.74 -13.76
N LEU A 95 -37.16 -0.93 -12.76
CA LEU A 95 -36.13 -1.24 -11.76
C LEU A 95 -36.48 -2.52 -10.97
N VAL A 96 -37.72 -2.67 -10.52
CA VAL A 96 -38.18 -3.88 -9.81
C VAL A 96 -38.17 -5.10 -10.73
N ALA A 97 -38.62 -4.96 -11.98
CA ALA A 97 -38.68 -6.07 -12.94
C ALA A 97 -37.28 -6.62 -13.31
N HIS A 98 -36.25 -5.77 -13.26
CA HIS A 98 -34.87 -6.14 -13.56
C HIS A 98 -34.02 -6.40 -12.30
N ASP A 99 -34.63 -6.52 -11.11
CA ASP A 99 -33.96 -6.69 -9.80
C ASP A 99 -32.83 -5.66 -9.57
N VAL A 100 -33.06 -4.41 -9.99
CA VAL A 100 -32.13 -3.31 -9.72
C VAL A 100 -32.31 -2.85 -8.29
N ARG A 101 -31.33 -3.17 -7.44
CA ARG A 101 -31.34 -2.82 -6.02
C ARG A 101 -30.54 -1.55 -5.77
N LEU A 102 -31.05 -0.72 -4.88
CA LEU A 102 -30.39 0.51 -4.46
C LEU A 102 -29.41 0.16 -3.33
N THR A 103 -28.12 0.31 -3.58
CA THR A 103 -27.09 0.22 -2.55
C THR A 103 -26.82 1.63 -2.04
N MET A 104 -27.06 1.86 -0.75
CA MET A 104 -26.65 3.11 -0.11
C MET A 104 -25.18 2.94 0.28
N GLY A 105 -24.29 3.60 -0.45
CA GLY A 105 -22.88 3.70 -0.07
C GLY A 105 -22.76 4.39 1.28
N GLY A 106 -22.26 3.68 2.28
CA GLY A 106 -21.98 4.23 3.59
C GLY A 106 -20.55 4.78 3.64
N GLU A 107 -20.40 6.08 3.45
CA GLU A 107 -19.15 6.78 3.80
C GLU A 107 -19.44 7.77 4.93
N PRO A 108 -19.82 7.32 6.15
CA PRO A 108 -20.04 8.24 7.25
C PRO A 108 -18.74 8.99 7.56
N THR A 109 -18.87 10.31 7.63
CA THR A 109 -17.79 11.24 7.93
C THR A 109 -17.98 11.85 9.31
N PHE A 110 -16.88 12.01 10.03
CA PHE A 110 -16.86 12.45 11.42
C PHE A 110 -15.95 13.67 11.58
N VAL A 111 -16.38 14.62 12.39
CA VAL A 111 -15.61 15.80 12.83
C VAL A 111 -15.51 15.77 14.35
N SER A 112 -14.37 16.20 14.90
CA SER A 112 -14.22 16.34 16.35
C SER A 112 -15.27 17.29 16.94
N ILE A 113 -15.91 16.91 18.04
CA ILE A 113 -16.81 17.82 18.77
C ILE A 113 -16.07 18.80 19.69
N ASP A 114 -14.85 18.44 20.08
CA ASP A 114 -14.07 19.15 21.10
C ASP A 114 -13.19 20.24 20.49
N ASP A 115 -12.79 20.08 19.22
CA ASP A 115 -11.94 21.04 18.50
C ASP A 115 -12.24 21.02 16.99
N MET A 116 -13.33 21.69 16.59
CA MET A 116 -13.76 21.79 15.18
C MET A 116 -12.94 22.81 14.38
N GLU A 117 -12.26 23.74 15.04
CA GLU A 117 -11.60 24.88 14.40
C GLU A 117 -10.13 24.62 14.05
N ALA A 118 -9.50 23.62 14.68
CA ALA A 118 -8.13 23.25 14.37
C ALA A 118 -7.95 22.88 12.89
N ALA A 119 -6.75 23.13 12.37
CA ALA A 119 -6.44 22.94 10.97
C ALA A 119 -6.75 21.52 10.48
N GLU A 120 -6.49 20.48 11.28
CA GLU A 120 -6.79 19.08 10.95
C GLU A 120 -8.31 18.81 10.78
N TRP A 121 -9.19 19.61 11.39
CA TRP A 121 -10.65 19.48 11.30
C TRP A 121 -11.30 20.50 10.35
N ASN A 122 -10.47 21.29 9.65
CA ASN A 122 -10.95 22.30 8.71
C ASN A 122 -10.31 22.17 7.32
N THR A 123 -8.97 22.15 7.24
CA THR A 123 -8.23 22.24 5.97
C THR A 123 -7.19 21.15 5.77
N ALA A 124 -6.52 20.73 6.83
CA ALA A 124 -5.49 19.70 6.77
C ALA A 124 -6.14 18.31 6.82
N ALA A 125 -5.63 17.40 6.00
CA ALA A 125 -6.09 16.02 6.02
C ALA A 125 -5.59 15.27 7.26
N ASP A 126 -4.38 15.58 7.72
CA ASP A 126 -3.71 14.86 8.79
C ASP A 126 -3.48 15.74 10.02
N GLY A 127 -3.31 15.08 11.17
CA GLY A 127 -2.98 15.72 12.43
C GLY A 127 -2.95 14.73 13.60
N PRO A 128 -2.20 15.04 14.68
CA PRO A 128 -1.96 14.11 15.78
C PRO A 128 -3.25 13.74 16.53
N HIS A 129 -4.14 14.72 16.75
CA HIS A 129 -5.38 14.49 17.47
C HIS A 129 -6.41 13.79 16.58
N LYS A 130 -6.44 14.10 15.26
CA LYS A 130 -7.21 13.30 14.29
C LYS A 130 -6.77 11.83 14.28
N ARG A 131 -5.46 11.55 14.25
CA ARG A 131 -4.93 10.18 14.29
C ARG A 131 -5.34 9.44 15.57
N GLN A 132 -5.31 10.12 16.72
CA GLN A 132 -5.76 9.54 17.98
C GLN A 132 -7.24 9.18 17.95
N LEU A 133 -8.10 10.10 17.52
CA LEU A 133 -9.55 9.85 17.43
C LEU A 133 -9.88 8.76 16.40
N ALA A 134 -9.16 8.70 15.29
CA ALA A 134 -9.31 7.63 14.30
C ALA A 134 -8.91 6.26 14.84
N ASN A 135 -7.82 6.18 15.63
CA ASN A 135 -7.40 4.96 16.31
C ASN A 135 -8.46 4.47 17.31
N ASP A 136 -9.03 5.38 18.09
CA ASP A 136 -10.11 5.05 19.02
C ASP A 136 -11.37 4.59 18.27
N LEU A 137 -11.70 5.24 17.15
CA LEU A 137 -12.84 4.90 16.31
C LEU A 137 -12.68 3.51 15.67
N VAL A 138 -11.55 3.21 15.03
CA VAL A 138 -11.32 1.91 14.37
C VAL A 138 -11.36 0.76 15.38
N ARG A 139 -10.85 0.97 16.61
CA ARG A 139 -10.92 -0.01 17.70
C ARG A 139 -12.36 -0.31 18.11
N ARG A 140 -13.19 0.73 18.28
CA ARG A 140 -14.62 0.54 18.59
C ARG A 140 -15.39 -0.12 17.46
N LEU A 141 -15.08 0.24 16.21
CA LEU A 141 -15.68 -0.40 15.03
C LEU A 141 -15.27 -1.87 14.92
N HIS A 142 -14.01 -2.18 15.16
CA HIS A 142 -13.51 -3.55 15.25
C HIS A 142 -14.30 -4.35 16.30
N ASP A 143 -14.46 -3.82 17.52
CA ASP A 143 -15.19 -4.51 18.60
C ASP A 143 -16.68 -4.70 18.28
N ALA A 144 -17.29 -3.78 17.53
CA ALA A 144 -18.70 -3.82 17.16
C ALA A 144 -19.01 -4.74 15.97
N PHE A 145 -18.15 -4.77 14.95
CA PHE A 145 -18.44 -5.44 13.66
C PHE A 145 -17.59 -6.68 13.41
N GLY A 146 -16.35 -6.69 13.90
CA GLY A 146 -15.33 -7.67 13.51
C GLY A 146 -14.64 -8.30 14.71
N ALA A 147 -15.39 -8.63 15.78
CA ALA A 147 -14.83 -9.27 16.96
C ALA A 147 -14.07 -10.56 16.56
N GLY A 148 -12.79 -10.67 16.97
CA GLY A 148 -11.89 -11.72 16.52
C GLY A 148 -11.12 -11.40 15.23
N GLY A 149 -11.28 -10.19 14.70
CA GLY A 149 -10.54 -9.67 13.55
C GLY A 149 -9.16 -9.12 13.91
N ILE A 150 -8.54 -8.44 12.96
CA ILE A 150 -7.29 -7.68 13.15
C ILE A 150 -7.50 -6.20 12.92
N LEU A 151 -6.61 -5.41 13.52
CA LEU A 151 -6.37 -4.03 13.18
C LEU A 151 -5.12 -3.93 12.30
N HIS A 152 -5.22 -3.24 11.18
CA HIS A 152 -4.15 -3.01 10.22
C HIS A 152 -3.92 -1.52 10.01
N TYR A 153 -2.65 -1.13 9.95
CA TYR A 153 -2.20 0.26 9.83
C TYR A 153 -1.44 0.42 8.51
N GLY A 154 -2.04 1.06 7.53
CA GLY A 154 -1.50 1.18 6.18
C GLY A 154 -1.35 2.62 5.69
N GLN A 155 -0.84 2.74 4.47
CA GLN A 155 -0.91 3.99 3.71
C GLN A 155 -2.28 4.12 3.04
N GLY A 156 -2.80 5.34 3.07
CA GLY A 156 -4.02 5.77 2.41
C GLY A 156 -3.72 6.49 1.10
N LYS A 157 -4.68 7.30 0.65
CA LYS A 157 -4.57 8.09 -0.58
C LYS A 157 -3.39 9.07 -0.47
N TRP A 158 -2.69 9.29 -1.59
CA TRP A 158 -1.62 10.28 -1.72
C TRP A 158 -1.99 11.27 -2.81
N TYR A 159 -2.15 12.54 -2.43
CA TYR A 159 -2.56 13.58 -3.37
C TYR A 159 -1.36 14.40 -3.88
N PRO A 160 -1.38 14.88 -5.14
CA PRO A 160 -0.34 15.76 -5.66
C PRO A 160 -0.10 16.97 -4.75
N GLY A 161 1.17 17.21 -4.40
CA GLY A 161 1.57 18.31 -3.52
C GLY A 161 1.70 17.94 -2.04
N GLU A 162 1.19 16.78 -1.60
CA GLU A 162 1.47 16.25 -0.26
C GLU A 162 2.84 15.58 -0.23
N GLN A 163 3.64 15.83 0.80
CA GLN A 163 4.98 15.24 0.94
C GLN A 163 4.94 13.74 1.26
N LEU A 164 3.93 13.30 2.00
CA LEU A 164 3.76 11.92 2.46
C LEU A 164 2.36 11.44 2.12
N PRO A 165 2.18 10.13 1.85
CA PRO A 165 0.84 9.55 1.74
C PRO A 165 0.12 9.68 3.07
N ARG A 166 -1.20 9.83 3.01
CA ARG A 166 -2.05 9.81 4.20
C ARG A 166 -2.03 8.43 4.86
N TRP A 167 -2.53 8.33 6.08
CA TRP A 167 -2.69 7.03 6.77
C TRP A 167 -4.03 6.38 6.43
N LYS A 168 -4.13 5.07 6.67
CA LYS A 168 -5.36 4.29 6.59
C LYS A 168 -5.36 3.29 7.74
N LEU A 169 -6.41 3.27 8.53
CA LEU A 169 -6.63 2.27 9.56
C LEU A 169 -7.70 1.31 9.07
N ALA A 170 -7.55 0.02 9.29
CA ALA A 170 -8.53 -0.95 8.83
C ALA A 170 -8.78 -2.04 9.87
N ALA A 171 -10.02 -2.49 9.95
CA ALA A 171 -10.41 -3.69 10.68
C ALA A 171 -10.76 -4.77 9.64
N TYR A 172 -10.19 -5.96 9.77
CA TYR A 172 -10.47 -7.11 8.91
C TYR A 172 -10.98 -8.29 9.73
N TRP A 173 -11.98 -9.02 9.25
CA TRP A 173 -12.52 -10.21 9.92
C TRP A 173 -13.06 -11.23 8.90
N ARG A 174 -13.16 -12.50 9.31
CA ARG A 174 -13.68 -13.57 8.44
C ARG A 174 -15.20 -13.58 8.39
N THR A 175 -15.76 -13.91 7.24
CA THR A 175 -17.22 -14.07 7.06
C THR A 175 -17.78 -15.29 7.78
N ASP A 176 -16.96 -16.31 8.07
CA ASP A 176 -17.36 -17.53 8.75
C ASP A 176 -17.30 -17.44 10.29
N GLY A 177 -16.89 -16.29 10.84
CA GLY A 177 -16.83 -16.03 12.28
C GLY A 177 -15.66 -16.68 13.01
N VAL A 178 -14.75 -17.38 12.32
CA VAL A 178 -13.51 -17.86 12.93
C VAL A 178 -12.56 -16.68 13.14
N ALA A 179 -11.90 -16.63 14.30
CA ALA A 179 -11.01 -15.53 14.65
C ALA A 179 -9.77 -15.51 13.72
N LEU A 180 -9.46 -14.33 13.18
CA LEU A 180 -8.15 -14.00 12.62
C LEU A 180 -7.12 -13.76 13.72
N TRP A 181 -7.59 -13.19 14.84
CA TRP A 181 -6.79 -12.90 16.01
C TRP A 181 -7.54 -13.29 17.28
N ARG A 182 -6.99 -14.22 18.06
CA ARG A 182 -7.64 -14.84 19.23
C ARG A 182 -7.61 -13.92 20.47
N ASP A 183 -6.47 -13.32 20.78
CA ASP A 183 -6.29 -12.44 21.94
C ASP A 183 -6.11 -10.97 21.53
N GLN A 184 -7.21 -10.23 21.61
CA GLN A 184 -7.29 -8.82 21.24
C GLN A 184 -6.42 -7.90 22.12
N ALA A 185 -5.99 -8.35 23.31
CA ALA A 185 -5.06 -7.59 24.12
C ALA A 185 -3.65 -7.51 23.49
N LEU A 186 -3.34 -8.44 22.58
CA LEU A 186 -2.07 -8.49 21.83
C LEU A 186 -2.08 -7.60 20.58
N LEU A 187 -3.19 -6.94 20.24
CA LEU A 187 -3.20 -5.88 19.24
C LEU A 187 -2.80 -4.55 19.89
N ALA A 188 -1.60 -4.07 19.56
CA ALA A 188 -1.04 -2.87 20.15
C ALA A 188 -1.86 -1.62 19.83
N ASP A 189 -1.96 -0.75 20.84
CA ASP A 189 -2.54 0.57 20.72
C ASP A 189 -1.45 1.53 20.31
N ILE A 190 -1.57 2.12 19.11
CA ILE A 190 -0.55 3.00 18.55
C ILE A 190 -0.35 4.28 19.37
N SER A 191 -1.25 4.59 20.31
CA SER A 191 -1.09 5.70 21.27
C SER A 191 -0.22 5.35 22.49
N LYS A 192 0.17 4.09 22.70
CA LYS A 192 0.89 3.61 23.89
C LYS A 192 2.28 3.05 23.55
N ALA A 193 3.28 3.35 24.36
CA ALA A 193 4.60 2.73 24.26
C ALA A 193 4.68 1.48 25.14
N TYR A 194 5.18 0.37 24.58
CA TYR A 194 5.34 -0.92 25.25
C TYR A 194 6.80 -1.22 25.63
N GLY A 195 7.70 -0.25 25.47
CA GLY A 195 9.12 -0.39 25.83
C GLY A 195 9.91 -1.33 24.93
N VAL A 196 9.45 -1.57 23.70
CA VAL A 196 10.10 -2.47 22.74
C VAL A 196 11.50 -1.95 22.36
N THR A 197 12.50 -2.81 22.53
CA THR A 197 13.89 -2.56 22.11
C THR A 197 14.25 -3.35 20.85
N ILE A 198 15.38 -3.01 20.23
CA ILE A 198 15.90 -3.74 19.07
C ILE A 198 16.24 -5.21 19.40
N ASP A 199 16.83 -5.48 20.57
CA ASP A 199 17.13 -6.85 21.01
C ASP A 199 15.87 -7.69 21.22
N LEU A 200 14.78 -7.07 21.69
CA LEU A 200 13.49 -7.74 21.81
C LEU A 200 12.91 -8.05 20.44
N ALA A 201 13.01 -7.11 19.50
CA ALA A 201 12.57 -7.30 18.12
C ALA A 201 13.33 -8.47 17.45
N GLU A 202 14.63 -8.62 17.69
CA GLU A 202 15.44 -9.74 17.18
C GLU A 202 14.94 -11.10 17.67
N ARG A 203 14.76 -11.22 18.99
CA ARG A 203 14.29 -12.46 19.63
C ARG A 203 12.89 -12.82 19.16
N PHE A 204 12.02 -11.82 19.02
CA PHE A 204 10.66 -12.02 18.52
C PHE A 204 10.69 -12.47 17.06
N ALA A 205 11.42 -11.77 16.18
CA ALA A 205 11.51 -12.10 14.77
C ALA A 205 12.15 -13.48 14.52
N THR A 206 13.13 -13.85 15.36
CA THR A 206 13.72 -15.19 15.37
C THR A 206 12.67 -16.24 15.67
N ARG A 207 11.83 -16.03 16.68
CA ARG A 207 10.77 -16.97 17.03
C ARG A 207 9.69 -17.07 15.94
N VAL A 208 9.34 -15.96 15.29
CA VAL A 208 8.44 -15.99 14.12
C VAL A 208 9.03 -16.84 13.00
N ALA A 209 10.32 -16.68 12.67
CA ALA A 209 10.99 -17.49 11.66
C ALA A 209 10.96 -18.99 12.01
N GLU A 210 11.21 -19.35 13.28
CA GLU A 210 11.13 -20.75 13.74
C GLU A 210 9.72 -21.34 13.58
N ARG A 211 8.67 -20.59 13.93
CA ARG A 211 7.27 -21.04 13.79
C ARG A 211 6.85 -21.25 12.35
N LEU A 212 7.42 -20.49 11.43
CA LEU A 212 7.22 -20.66 9.99
C LEU A 212 8.03 -21.83 9.41
N GLY A 213 8.88 -22.49 10.20
CA GLY A 213 9.79 -23.54 9.73
C GLY A 213 11.01 -23.02 8.98
N LEU A 214 11.32 -21.73 9.13
CA LEU A 214 12.43 -21.06 8.45
C LEU A 214 13.68 -21.06 9.33
N ARG A 215 14.85 -20.97 8.68
CA ARG A 215 16.13 -20.89 9.39
C ARG A 215 16.31 -19.48 9.98
N PRO A 216 16.53 -19.33 11.29
CA PRO A 216 16.79 -18.02 11.90
C PRO A 216 17.96 -17.26 11.29
N THR A 217 18.94 -17.97 10.71
CA THR A 217 20.10 -17.39 10.02
C THR A 217 19.74 -16.57 8.78
N HIS A 218 18.50 -16.66 8.28
CA HIS A 218 18.01 -15.82 7.18
C HIS A 218 17.43 -14.49 7.65
N LEU A 219 17.23 -14.31 8.96
CA LEU A 219 16.85 -13.01 9.52
C LEU A 219 18.04 -12.06 9.40
N GLN A 220 17.84 -10.90 8.80
CA GLN A 220 18.91 -9.94 8.53
C GLN A 220 18.63 -8.59 9.20
N PRO A 221 19.62 -8.02 9.92
CA PRO A 221 19.49 -6.66 10.43
C PRO A 221 19.53 -5.65 9.28
N ALA A 222 18.62 -4.68 9.33
CA ALA A 222 18.54 -3.58 8.38
C ALA A 222 19.04 -2.28 9.02
N TYR A 223 19.88 -1.55 8.30
CA TYR A 223 20.56 -0.35 8.78
C TYR A 223 20.16 0.89 7.97
N GLU A 224 20.27 2.05 8.58
CA GLU A 224 20.16 3.33 7.88
C GLU A 224 21.48 3.64 7.17
N ASP A 225 21.43 4.22 5.98
CA ASP A 225 22.64 4.51 5.20
C ASP A 225 23.35 5.77 5.69
N ALA A 226 24.26 5.60 6.64
CA ALA A 226 25.06 6.68 7.21
C ALA A 226 25.84 7.48 6.15
N PHE A 227 26.38 6.81 5.13
CA PHE A 227 27.19 7.45 4.11
C PHE A 227 26.36 8.41 3.25
N TYR A 228 25.11 8.05 2.96
CA TYR A 228 24.19 8.93 2.27
C TYR A 228 24.00 10.24 3.04
N TYR A 229 23.64 10.18 4.33
CA TYR A 229 23.38 11.38 5.11
C TYR A 229 24.62 12.26 5.30
N LEU A 230 25.81 11.66 5.46
CA LEU A 230 27.07 12.40 5.52
C LEU A 230 27.41 13.09 4.20
N LEU A 231 27.13 12.43 3.06
CA LEU A 231 27.35 13.01 1.74
C LEU A 231 26.39 14.16 1.47
N GLU A 232 25.10 14.02 1.82
CA GLU A 232 24.11 15.10 1.68
C GLU A 232 24.46 16.30 2.59
N GLU A 233 24.91 16.06 3.83
CA GLU A 233 25.41 17.14 4.69
C GLU A 233 26.59 17.89 4.05
N GLY A 234 27.56 17.16 3.49
CA GLY A 234 28.73 17.75 2.82
C GLY A 234 28.41 18.53 1.54
N ARG A 235 27.22 18.32 0.94
CA ARG A 235 26.74 19.08 -0.23
C ARG A 235 26.11 20.42 0.14
N VAL A 236 25.80 20.64 1.43
CA VAL A 236 25.26 21.92 1.89
C VAL A 236 26.31 23.03 1.64
N PRO A 237 25.98 24.07 0.85
CA PRO A 237 26.94 25.15 0.56
C PRO A 237 27.48 25.82 1.82
N ALA A 238 28.79 26.12 1.85
CA ALA A 238 29.47 26.65 3.04
C ALA A 238 28.92 27.99 3.57
N ASN A 239 28.19 28.75 2.72
CA ASN A 239 27.54 30.00 3.08
C ASN A 239 26.11 29.82 3.63
N LEU A 240 25.58 28.60 3.60
CA LEU A 240 24.36 28.22 4.30
C LEU A 240 24.79 27.63 5.64
N ASP A 241 24.62 28.40 6.71
CA ASP A 241 24.77 27.88 8.06
C ASP A 241 23.66 26.83 8.29
N PRO A 242 24.00 25.52 8.44
CA PRO A 242 23.03 24.48 8.73
C PRO A 242 22.22 24.78 10.01
N LEU A 243 22.74 25.62 10.91
CA LEU A 243 22.09 26.00 12.15
C LEU A 243 21.21 27.25 12.04
N GLN A 244 21.29 28.03 10.95
CA GLN A 244 20.44 29.22 10.73
C GLN A 244 19.44 29.10 9.59
N ALA A 245 19.59 28.12 8.68
CA ALA A 245 18.55 27.74 7.74
C ALA A 245 17.40 27.05 8.51
N ASN A 246 16.41 27.84 8.93
CA ASN A 246 15.17 27.46 9.62
C ASN A 246 15.18 26.04 10.22
N LEU A 247 15.68 25.92 11.45
CA LEU A 247 15.86 24.69 12.26
C LEU A 247 14.60 23.82 12.46
N LYS A 248 13.45 24.18 11.88
CA LYS A 248 12.20 23.46 12.06
C LYS A 248 11.87 22.43 10.98
N ASP A 249 12.46 22.48 9.79
CA ASP A 249 12.44 21.33 8.89
C ASP A 249 13.48 21.43 7.76
N PRO A 250 14.60 20.73 7.93
CA PRO A 250 14.90 19.68 6.97
C PRO A 250 15.06 18.38 7.74
N LEU A 251 13.99 17.60 7.77
CA LEU A 251 13.85 16.17 8.08
C LEU A 251 15.18 15.37 8.07
N GLU A 252 16.01 15.53 7.04
CA GLU A 252 17.32 14.89 6.89
C GLU A 252 18.33 15.23 8.00
N ARG A 253 18.32 16.47 8.53
CA ARG A 253 19.25 16.92 9.59
C ARG A 253 18.85 16.37 10.95
N ARG A 254 17.55 16.36 11.29
CA ARG A 254 17.06 15.71 12.53
C ARG A 254 17.46 14.24 12.51
N ARG A 255 17.33 13.61 11.36
CA ARG A 255 17.67 12.21 11.17
C ARG A 255 19.16 11.93 11.31
N LEU A 256 20.02 12.74 10.71
CA LEU A 256 21.47 12.60 10.90
C LEU A 256 21.83 12.72 12.39
N ALA A 257 21.22 13.67 13.11
CA ALA A 257 21.42 13.81 14.56
C ALA A 257 20.93 12.57 15.34
N GLU A 258 19.75 12.03 15.02
CA GLU A 258 19.23 10.79 15.61
C GLU A 258 20.12 9.57 15.31
N LEU A 259 20.63 9.45 14.08
CA LEU A 259 21.52 8.36 13.66
C LEU A 259 22.87 8.42 14.35
N LEU A 260 23.47 9.61 14.44
CA LEU A 260 24.72 9.81 15.15
C LEU A 260 24.56 9.55 16.66
N GLN A 261 23.40 9.86 17.23
CA GLN A 261 23.09 9.56 18.65
C GLN A 261 22.83 8.06 18.89
N ARG A 262 22.16 7.37 17.97
CA ARG A 262 21.84 5.93 18.06
C ARG A 262 23.03 5.02 17.72
N GLY A 263 24.04 5.56 17.02
CA GLY A 263 25.19 4.82 16.52
C GLY A 263 24.89 4.13 15.19
N LEU A 264 25.87 4.15 14.29
CA LEU A 264 25.73 3.65 12.91
C LEU A 264 25.65 2.11 12.82
N ASP A 265 26.08 1.41 13.86
CA ASP A 265 26.06 -0.06 13.96
C ASP A 265 24.78 -0.61 14.61
N THR A 266 23.82 0.26 14.96
CA THR A 266 22.55 -0.17 15.57
C THR A 266 21.51 -0.44 14.48
N PRO A 267 20.98 -1.67 14.36
CA PRO A 267 19.92 -1.95 13.39
C PRO A 267 18.68 -1.08 13.62
N LYS A 268 18.04 -0.66 12.54
CA LYS A 268 16.72 -0.02 12.57
C LYS A 268 15.62 -1.04 12.85
N GLY A 269 15.76 -2.24 12.31
CA GLY A 269 14.85 -3.38 12.45
C GLY A 269 15.43 -4.62 11.77
N TYR A 270 14.60 -5.64 11.59
CA TYR A 270 14.98 -6.92 10.99
C TYR A 270 14.11 -7.24 9.78
N VAL A 271 14.71 -7.91 8.81
CA VAL A 271 14.08 -8.32 7.55
C VAL A 271 14.19 -9.83 7.42
N LEU A 272 13.06 -10.48 7.17
CA LEU A 272 12.98 -11.90 6.88
C LEU A 272 12.50 -12.06 5.43
N PRO A 273 13.41 -12.32 4.47
CA PRO A 273 13.02 -12.67 3.12
C PRO A 273 12.19 -13.95 3.13
N LEU A 274 11.07 -13.96 2.43
CA LEU A 274 10.15 -15.09 2.45
C LEU A 274 9.36 -15.18 1.17
N GLN A 275 9.12 -16.40 0.74
CA GLN A 275 8.27 -16.75 -0.39
C GLN A 275 7.49 -18.02 -0.05
N TRP A 276 6.36 -18.22 -0.71
CA TRP A 276 5.65 -19.48 -0.60
C TRP A 276 6.19 -20.47 -1.64
N ASN A 277 6.57 -21.67 -1.19
CA ASN A 277 6.98 -22.73 -2.09
C ASN A 277 5.81 -23.68 -2.36
N TYR A 278 5.24 -23.57 -3.56
CA TYR A 278 4.09 -24.37 -3.98
C TYR A 278 4.40 -25.87 -4.12
N ALA A 279 5.66 -26.26 -4.27
CA ALA A 279 6.03 -27.66 -4.46
C ALA A 279 5.99 -28.49 -3.16
N PHE A 280 6.18 -27.86 -2.00
CA PHE A 280 6.03 -28.52 -0.70
C PHE A 280 4.97 -27.88 0.21
N GLN A 281 4.27 -26.84 -0.26
CA GLN A 281 3.18 -26.16 0.45
C GLN A 281 3.64 -25.59 1.79
N GLY A 282 4.69 -24.76 1.76
CA GLY A 282 5.21 -24.10 2.95
C GLY A 282 6.10 -22.91 2.63
N TRP A 283 6.52 -22.21 3.68
CA TRP A 283 7.41 -21.06 3.56
C TRP A 283 8.83 -21.47 3.20
N ASP A 284 9.43 -20.69 2.32
CA ASP A 284 10.85 -20.76 1.99
C ASP A 284 11.49 -19.38 2.15
N SER A 285 12.78 -19.36 2.39
CA SER A 285 13.55 -18.15 2.67
C SER A 285 15.01 -18.34 2.23
N ALA A 286 15.66 -17.25 1.84
CA ALA A 286 17.08 -17.24 1.55
C ALA A 286 17.71 -15.93 2.05
N PRO A 287 18.99 -15.95 2.46
CA PRO A 287 19.68 -14.72 2.86
C PRO A 287 19.85 -13.80 1.64
N TRP A 288 19.66 -12.50 1.84
CA TRP A 288 20.03 -11.50 0.82
C TRP A 288 21.51 -11.18 0.90
N GLU A 289 22.20 -11.28 -0.23
CA GLU A 289 23.60 -10.93 -0.33
C GLU A 289 23.74 -9.58 -1.03
N PHE A 290 24.31 -8.61 -0.32
CA PHE A 290 24.54 -7.26 -0.83
C PHE A 290 26.03 -7.03 -1.07
N ARG A 291 26.37 -6.24 -2.09
CA ARG A 291 27.77 -5.86 -2.38
C ARG A 291 28.44 -5.13 -1.22
N ARG A 292 27.66 -4.35 -0.45
CA ARG A 292 28.12 -3.60 0.73
C ARG A 292 28.12 -4.45 2.01
N GLY A 293 27.83 -5.75 1.92
CA GLY A 293 27.81 -6.70 3.04
C GLY A 293 26.57 -6.63 3.93
N HIS A 294 25.99 -5.45 4.14
CA HIS A 294 24.79 -5.24 4.97
C HIS A 294 23.60 -4.74 4.14
N LEU A 295 22.40 -4.96 4.68
CA LEU A 295 21.16 -4.39 4.16
C LEU A 295 21.05 -2.93 4.62
N TYR A 296 21.31 -2.00 3.71
CA TYR A 296 21.10 -0.57 3.94
C TYR A 296 19.76 -0.13 3.34
N LEU A 297 18.92 0.50 4.14
CA LEU A 297 17.60 0.98 3.72
C LEU A 297 17.74 2.19 2.79
N ILE A 298 16.87 2.25 1.78
CA ILE A 298 16.68 3.44 0.95
C ILE A 298 16.37 4.62 1.88
N PRO A 299 17.05 5.78 1.82
CA PRO A 299 16.77 6.91 2.69
C PRO A 299 15.31 7.39 2.62
N GLY A 300 14.70 7.74 3.76
CA GLY A 300 13.30 8.23 3.81
C GLY A 300 12.52 7.84 5.08
N ASP A 301 11.42 8.51 5.38
CA ASP A 301 10.71 8.35 6.66
C ASP A 301 9.63 7.27 6.68
N SER A 302 9.45 6.59 5.55
CA SER A 302 8.54 5.47 5.44
C SER A 302 8.94 4.31 6.36
N PRO A 303 7.97 3.45 6.75
CA PRO A 303 8.26 2.18 7.41
C PRO A 303 9.33 1.35 6.70
N LEU A 304 10.03 0.51 7.46
CA LEU A 304 11.14 -0.32 6.99
C LEU A 304 10.81 -1.08 5.69
N GLY A 305 9.63 -1.70 5.61
CA GLY A 305 9.24 -2.53 4.46
C GLY A 305 9.07 -1.78 3.13
N LEU A 306 8.87 -0.46 3.14
CA LEU A 306 8.82 0.37 1.93
C LEU A 306 10.19 0.86 1.46
N ARG A 307 11.24 0.54 2.20
CA ARG A 307 12.59 1.09 2.02
C ARG A 307 13.64 0.01 1.73
N LEU A 308 13.18 -1.18 1.34
CA LEU A 308 14.06 -2.30 1.02
C LEU A 308 14.77 -2.06 -0.32
N PRO A 309 16.10 -2.21 -0.42
CA PRO A 309 16.87 -2.00 -1.65
C PRO A 309 16.76 -3.22 -2.60
N LEU A 310 15.55 -3.59 -3.00
CA LEU A 310 15.30 -4.81 -3.79
C LEU A 310 16.03 -4.83 -5.14
N SER A 311 16.34 -3.66 -5.71
CA SER A 311 17.12 -3.51 -6.94
C SER A 311 18.60 -3.87 -6.79
N GLU A 312 19.12 -3.97 -5.56
CA GLU A 312 20.51 -4.36 -5.28
C GLU A 312 20.68 -5.88 -5.18
N LEU A 313 19.58 -6.64 -5.15
CA LEU A 313 19.60 -8.11 -5.12
C LEU A 313 20.11 -8.68 -6.45
N PRO A 314 20.68 -9.91 -6.45
CA PRO A 314 21.14 -10.55 -7.67
C PRO A 314 20.08 -10.54 -8.77
N TRP A 315 20.48 -10.16 -9.98
CA TRP A 315 19.58 -10.14 -11.13
C TRP A 315 19.15 -11.57 -11.49
N LEU A 316 17.85 -11.75 -11.75
CA LEU A 316 17.24 -13.00 -12.23
C LEU A 316 16.64 -12.72 -13.60
N ALA A 317 16.91 -13.57 -14.58
CA ALA A 317 16.31 -13.45 -15.91
C ALA A 317 14.79 -13.60 -15.81
N GLU A 318 14.03 -12.87 -16.64
CA GLU A 318 12.55 -12.96 -16.65
C GLU A 318 12.06 -14.41 -16.86
N GLU A 319 12.80 -15.20 -17.64
CA GLU A 319 12.50 -16.63 -17.90
C GLU A 319 12.70 -17.53 -16.67
N GLU A 320 13.46 -17.07 -15.67
CA GLU A 320 13.72 -17.77 -14.41
C GLU A 320 12.83 -17.26 -13.27
N GLN A 321 12.07 -16.18 -13.49
CA GLN A 321 11.07 -15.74 -12.53
C GLN A 321 9.88 -16.69 -12.60
N GLU A 322 9.42 -17.19 -11.45
CA GLU A 322 8.18 -17.95 -11.44
C GLU A 322 7.05 -17.09 -12.02
N PRO A 323 6.30 -17.60 -13.00
CA PRO A 323 5.24 -16.84 -13.63
C PRO A 323 4.16 -16.49 -12.59
N PHE A 324 3.90 -15.19 -12.48
CA PHE A 324 2.85 -14.65 -11.63
C PHE A 324 1.48 -14.95 -12.24
N PHE A 325 0.59 -15.53 -11.43
CA PHE A 325 -0.82 -15.69 -11.76
C PHE A 325 -1.68 -15.13 -10.63
N GLU A 326 -2.55 -14.19 -10.96
CA GLU A 326 -3.61 -13.79 -10.05
C GLU A 326 -4.57 -14.96 -9.81
N ARG A 327 -5.10 -15.02 -8.58
CA ARG A 327 -6.13 -16.00 -8.25
C ARG A 327 -7.37 -15.74 -9.09
N SER A 328 -7.93 -16.81 -9.67
CA SER A 328 -9.17 -16.70 -10.42
C SER A 328 -10.33 -16.31 -9.49
N GLN A 329 -11.11 -15.30 -9.89
CA GLN A 329 -12.32 -14.90 -9.17
C GLN A 329 -13.46 -15.95 -9.25
N PHE A 330 -13.33 -16.92 -10.15
CA PHE A 330 -14.30 -18.02 -10.34
C PHE A 330 -13.81 -19.35 -9.75
N GLU A 331 -12.71 -19.35 -8.99
CA GLU A 331 -12.21 -20.55 -8.32
C GLU A 331 -13.18 -20.97 -7.20
N ASP A 332 -13.42 -22.28 -7.05
CA ASP A 332 -14.11 -22.83 -5.90
C ASP A 332 -13.21 -22.73 -4.66
N LEU A 333 -13.54 -21.82 -3.74
CA LEU A 333 -12.74 -21.57 -2.55
C LEU A 333 -13.12 -22.54 -1.42
N PRO A 334 -12.20 -23.40 -0.94
CA PRO A 334 -12.48 -24.22 0.24
C PRO A 334 -12.63 -23.34 1.49
N PRO A 335 -13.31 -23.84 2.54
CA PRO A 335 -13.32 -23.18 3.84
C PRO A 335 -11.90 -22.97 4.36
N LEU A 336 -11.63 -21.79 4.92
CA LEU A 336 -10.34 -21.48 5.52
C LEU A 336 -10.16 -22.30 6.81
N PRO A 337 -9.01 -22.97 7.02
CA PRO A 337 -8.72 -23.62 8.29
C PRO A 337 -8.50 -22.57 9.41
N ASP A 338 -8.44 -23.02 10.66
CA ASP A 338 -7.85 -22.21 11.73
C ASP A 338 -6.33 -22.33 11.66
N TYR A 339 -5.67 -21.25 11.23
CA TYR A 339 -4.22 -21.23 11.00
C TYR A 339 -3.41 -21.35 12.29
N HIS A 340 -3.98 -21.03 13.46
CA HIS A 340 -3.32 -21.27 14.74
C HIS A 340 -3.12 -22.77 14.97
N ASP A 341 -4.15 -23.57 14.70
CA ASP A 341 -4.13 -25.02 14.87
C ASP A 341 -3.19 -25.66 13.85
N VAL A 342 -3.16 -25.13 12.61
CA VAL A 342 -2.22 -25.57 11.56
C VAL A 342 -0.77 -25.40 12.03
N ILE A 343 -0.41 -24.23 12.55
CA ILE A 343 0.95 -23.94 13.01
C ILE A 343 1.29 -24.75 14.26
N GLN A 344 0.38 -24.82 15.23
CA GLN A 344 0.59 -25.62 16.45
C GLN A 344 0.78 -27.10 16.12
N THR A 345 0.02 -27.64 15.18
CA THR A 345 0.17 -29.02 14.70
C THR A 345 1.51 -29.23 14.01
N ARG A 346 1.96 -28.28 13.18
CA ARG A 346 3.28 -28.32 12.51
C ARG A 346 4.40 -28.38 13.55
N ILE A 347 4.38 -27.48 14.54
CA ILE A 347 5.37 -27.43 15.62
C ILE A 347 5.38 -28.74 16.43
N ALA A 348 4.21 -29.30 16.74
CA ALA A 348 4.11 -30.58 17.46
C ALA A 348 4.64 -31.76 16.62
N SER A 349 4.44 -31.75 15.31
CA SER A 349 4.94 -32.78 14.39
C SER A 349 6.45 -32.72 14.19
N ASP A 350 7.05 -31.53 14.13
CA ASP A 350 8.50 -31.34 14.03
C ASP A 350 9.23 -31.74 15.32
N ALA A 351 8.58 -31.62 16.48
CA ALA A 351 9.09 -32.19 17.74
C ALA A 351 9.18 -33.73 17.71
N THR A 352 8.54 -34.38 16.74
CA THR A 352 8.53 -35.85 16.57
C THR A 352 9.37 -36.31 15.37
N VAL A 353 9.72 -35.43 14.42
CA VAL A 353 10.40 -35.80 13.15
C VAL A 353 11.61 -34.90 12.83
N SER A 354 12.44 -34.61 13.82
CA SER A 354 13.63 -33.75 13.66
C SER A 354 14.86 -34.42 13.00
N ALA A 355 14.67 -35.35 12.06
CA ALA A 355 15.79 -36.00 11.35
C ALA A 355 15.59 -36.21 9.84
N THR A 356 14.35 -36.25 9.34
CA THR A 356 14.08 -36.68 7.96
C THR A 356 13.83 -35.52 7.00
N HIS A 357 13.24 -34.40 7.46
CA HIS A 357 12.85 -33.29 6.59
C HIS A 357 14.05 -32.50 6.01
N ASN A 358 15.09 -32.28 6.82
CA ASN A 358 16.34 -31.64 6.39
C ASN A 358 17.10 -32.48 5.34
N SER A 359 16.94 -33.80 5.36
CA SER A 359 17.66 -34.71 4.44
C SER A 359 17.07 -34.72 3.02
N GLN A 360 15.75 -34.51 2.87
CA GLN A 360 15.08 -34.47 1.58
C GLN A 360 15.17 -33.08 0.91
N LEU A 361 15.13 -32.00 1.70
CA LEU A 361 15.37 -30.62 1.21
C LEU A 361 16.81 -30.42 0.73
N ALA A 362 17.80 -30.96 1.45
CA ALA A 362 19.20 -30.90 1.03
C ALA A 362 19.48 -31.69 -0.25
N MET A 363 18.85 -32.86 -0.44
CA MET A 363 19.03 -33.65 -1.66
C MET A 363 18.35 -33.04 -2.90
N ARG A 364 17.26 -32.29 -2.74
CA ARG A 364 16.52 -31.69 -3.88
C ARG A 364 17.04 -30.31 -4.27
N ASN A 365 17.52 -29.51 -3.32
CA ASN A 365 18.25 -28.26 -3.63
C ASN A 365 19.56 -28.54 -4.39
N ALA A 366 20.19 -29.70 -4.16
CA ALA A 366 21.31 -30.17 -4.97
C ALA A 366 20.93 -30.50 -6.43
N GLN A 367 19.66 -30.80 -6.73
CA GLN A 367 19.19 -31.05 -8.09
C GLN A 367 18.89 -29.75 -8.86
N PHE A 368 18.39 -28.70 -8.19
CA PHE A 368 18.16 -27.39 -8.82
C PHE A 368 19.47 -26.60 -9.04
N ALA A 369 20.51 -26.82 -8.23
CA ALA A 369 21.82 -26.19 -8.38
C ALA A 369 22.62 -26.62 -9.64
N THR A 370 22.05 -27.47 -10.51
CA THR A 370 22.77 -28.04 -11.68
C THR A 370 22.36 -27.48 -13.04
N ARG A 371 21.44 -26.51 -13.13
CA ARG A 371 21.19 -25.77 -14.38
C ARG A 371 22.02 -24.49 -14.43
N GLY A 372 23.27 -24.63 -14.87
CA GLY A 372 24.15 -23.50 -15.14
C GLY A 372 23.77 -22.77 -16.43
N GLY A 373 23.39 -21.50 -16.31
CA GLY A 373 23.39 -20.55 -17.44
C GLY A 373 24.81 -20.18 -17.90
N PRO A 374 24.98 -19.40 -18.98
CA PRO A 374 26.27 -19.17 -19.66
C PRO A 374 27.37 -18.46 -18.84
N LEU A 375 27.14 -18.17 -17.56
CA LEU A 375 28.03 -17.38 -16.69
C LEU A 375 28.48 -18.10 -15.41
N GLY A 376 28.26 -19.41 -15.27
CA GLY A 376 28.87 -20.21 -14.19
C GLY A 376 28.46 -19.82 -12.75
N ALA A 377 27.54 -18.88 -12.58
CA ALA A 377 26.93 -18.58 -11.29
C ALA A 377 25.80 -19.58 -11.04
N GLN A 378 25.84 -20.26 -9.91
CA GLN A 378 24.65 -20.93 -9.37
C GLN A 378 23.60 -19.85 -9.11
N LEU A 379 22.61 -19.72 -10.00
CA LEU A 379 21.49 -18.82 -9.83
C LEU A 379 20.62 -19.40 -8.72
N LYS A 380 20.90 -18.99 -7.50
CA LYS A 380 20.05 -19.28 -6.36
C LYS A 380 18.88 -18.30 -6.43
N GLU A 381 17.67 -18.82 -6.62
CA GLU A 381 16.47 -18.01 -6.54
C GLU A 381 16.41 -17.36 -5.15
N VAL A 382 16.31 -16.02 -5.13
CA VAL A 382 16.27 -15.24 -3.90
C VAL A 382 14.88 -14.61 -3.77
N PRO A 383 14.14 -14.86 -2.68
CA PRO A 383 12.85 -14.24 -2.44
C PRO A 383 12.97 -12.72 -2.51
N ARG A 384 12.12 -12.05 -3.29
CA ARG A 384 12.08 -10.57 -3.34
C ARG A 384 11.02 -9.94 -2.44
N THR A 385 10.26 -10.77 -1.75
CA THR A 385 9.29 -10.40 -0.71
C THR A 385 9.88 -10.66 0.67
N ALA A 386 9.56 -9.81 1.65
CA ALA A 386 10.07 -9.95 3.01
C ALA A 386 9.11 -9.42 4.07
N LEU A 387 8.97 -10.15 5.17
CA LEU A 387 8.38 -9.60 6.39
C LEU A 387 9.41 -8.71 7.07
N CYS A 388 8.98 -7.51 7.46
CA CYS A 388 9.85 -6.55 8.12
C CYS A 388 9.36 -6.27 9.54
N ILE A 389 10.28 -6.28 10.50
CA ILE A 389 10.01 -6.11 11.92
C ILE A 389 10.75 -4.86 12.39
N GLU A 390 10.01 -3.84 12.81
CA GLU A 390 10.58 -2.54 13.19
C GLU A 390 10.14 -2.16 14.61
N PRO A 391 11.07 -2.02 15.58
CA PRO A 391 10.79 -1.33 16.83
C PRO A 391 10.72 0.18 16.57
N ARG A 392 9.54 0.78 16.76
CA ARG A 392 9.30 2.20 16.50
C ARG A 392 8.46 2.79 17.62
N GLN A 393 8.92 3.90 18.21
CA GLN A 393 8.23 4.61 19.31
C GLN A 393 7.85 3.70 20.50
N GLY A 394 8.65 2.67 20.78
CA GLY A 394 8.41 1.71 21.86
C GLY A 394 7.34 0.66 21.55
N GLN A 395 6.87 0.56 20.31
CA GLN A 395 6.00 -0.50 19.78
C GLN A 395 6.78 -1.41 18.82
N LEU A 396 6.25 -2.61 18.57
CA LEU A 396 6.80 -3.53 17.59
C LEU A 396 5.88 -3.59 16.37
N PHE A 397 6.35 -3.12 15.22
CA PHE A 397 5.62 -3.13 13.97
C PHE A 397 6.01 -4.33 13.12
N PHE A 398 5.00 -5.05 12.62
CA PHE A 398 5.12 -6.08 11.60
C PHE A 398 4.61 -5.52 10.29
N PHE A 399 5.53 -5.14 9.42
CA PHE A 399 5.20 -4.72 8.07
C PHE A 399 5.00 -5.96 7.21
N MET A 400 3.74 -6.24 6.91
CA MET A 400 3.28 -7.37 6.13
C MET A 400 3.72 -7.21 4.67
N PRO A 401 4.32 -8.25 4.07
CA PRO A 401 4.75 -8.25 2.67
C PRO A 401 3.55 -8.28 1.72
N PRO A 402 3.73 -7.90 0.45
CA PRO A 402 2.71 -8.17 -0.56
C PRO A 402 2.61 -9.68 -0.77
N LEU A 403 1.44 -10.24 -0.52
CA LEU A 403 1.11 -11.65 -0.73
C LEU A 403 -0.01 -11.75 -1.76
N HIS A 404 -0.13 -12.91 -2.40
CA HIS A 404 -1.13 -13.13 -3.46
C HIS A 404 -2.34 -13.93 -2.98
N TYR A 405 -2.16 -14.76 -1.96
CA TYR A 405 -3.18 -15.65 -1.43
C TYR A 405 -3.48 -15.28 0.02
N LEU A 406 -4.77 -15.15 0.35
CA LEU A 406 -5.23 -14.86 1.71
C LEU A 406 -4.69 -15.93 2.67
N GLU A 407 -4.68 -17.19 2.25
CA GLU A 407 -4.18 -18.33 3.04
C GLU A 407 -2.77 -18.08 3.60
N HIS A 408 -1.87 -17.56 2.77
CA HIS A 408 -0.49 -17.28 3.19
C HIS A 408 -0.46 -16.09 4.16
N TYR A 409 -1.28 -15.08 3.93
CA TYR A 409 -1.37 -13.93 4.84
C TYR A 409 -1.87 -14.36 6.23
N LEU A 410 -2.87 -15.24 6.29
CA LEU A 410 -3.43 -15.73 7.55
C LEU A 410 -2.46 -16.65 8.30
N GLU A 411 -1.68 -17.47 7.59
CA GLU A 411 -0.63 -18.27 8.22
C GLU A 411 0.46 -17.39 8.84
N LEU A 412 0.87 -16.33 8.13
CA LEU A 412 1.85 -15.38 8.66
C LEU A 412 1.32 -14.64 9.89
N LEU A 413 0.05 -14.22 9.85
CA LEU A 413 -0.62 -13.55 10.95
C LEU A 413 -0.70 -14.45 12.21
N ALA A 414 -1.12 -15.70 12.05
CA ALA A 414 -1.21 -16.65 13.16
C ALA A 414 0.18 -16.95 13.76
N ALA A 415 1.25 -17.00 12.95
CA ALA A 415 2.62 -17.16 13.46
C ALA A 415 3.06 -15.96 14.33
N ILE A 416 2.66 -14.74 13.92
CA ILE A 416 2.92 -13.51 14.67
C ILE A 416 2.13 -13.53 15.98
N GLU A 417 0.83 -13.85 15.96
CA GLU A 417 0.00 -13.88 17.17
C GLU A 417 0.52 -14.88 18.19
N LEU A 418 0.81 -16.12 17.79
CA LEU A 418 1.30 -17.14 18.71
C LEU A 418 2.66 -16.73 19.33
N THR A 419 3.45 -15.94 18.61
CA THR A 419 4.69 -15.36 19.16
C THR A 419 4.39 -14.20 20.11
N ALA A 420 3.41 -13.34 19.77
CA ALA A 420 2.96 -12.26 20.65
C ALA A 420 2.46 -12.79 21.99
N GLU A 421 1.72 -13.91 21.98
CA GLU A 421 1.23 -14.60 23.17
C GLU A 421 2.40 -15.12 24.03
N GLU A 422 3.38 -15.76 23.41
CA GLU A 422 4.57 -16.29 24.11
C GLU A 422 5.39 -15.18 24.79
N PHE A 423 5.54 -14.04 24.13
CA PHE A 423 6.29 -12.90 24.66
C PHE A 423 5.42 -11.99 25.55
N ASN A 424 4.10 -12.24 25.61
CA ASN A 424 3.10 -11.36 26.23
C ASN A 424 3.29 -9.89 25.79
N LEU A 425 3.47 -9.69 24.48
CA LEU A 425 3.82 -8.40 23.89
C LEU A 425 2.82 -8.04 22.79
N PRO A 426 2.07 -6.94 22.95
CA PRO A 426 1.21 -6.45 21.88
C PRO A 426 2.01 -5.95 20.67
N VAL A 427 1.51 -6.24 19.46
CA VAL A 427 2.16 -5.89 18.19
C VAL A 427 1.25 -5.08 17.28
N VAL A 428 1.85 -4.30 16.38
CA VAL A 428 1.14 -3.54 15.36
C VAL A 428 1.31 -4.22 14.01
N ILE A 429 0.21 -4.51 13.32
CA ILE A 429 0.24 -5.05 11.95
C ILE A 429 0.14 -3.88 10.97
N GLU A 430 1.16 -3.69 10.13
CA GLU A 430 1.23 -2.62 9.14
C GLU A 430 1.61 -3.15 7.74
N GLY A 431 1.71 -2.26 6.76
CA GLY A 431 2.24 -2.59 5.43
C GLY A 431 1.16 -2.91 4.40
N TYR A 432 1.36 -3.97 3.60
CA TYR A 432 0.42 -4.36 2.57
C TYR A 432 -0.85 -4.97 3.18
N ASP A 433 -2.00 -4.70 2.56
CA ASP A 433 -3.29 -5.24 3.00
C ASP A 433 -3.37 -6.75 2.77
N PRO A 434 -4.23 -7.47 3.51
CA PRO A 434 -4.64 -8.82 3.14
C PRO A 434 -5.10 -8.86 1.67
N PRO A 435 -4.75 -9.90 0.90
CA PRO A 435 -5.23 -10.06 -0.47
C PRO A 435 -6.76 -10.04 -0.53
N THR A 436 -7.31 -9.44 -1.59
CA THR A 436 -8.76 -9.40 -1.80
C THR A 436 -9.34 -10.81 -1.88
N ASP A 437 -10.28 -11.12 -0.99
CA ASP A 437 -10.90 -12.45 -0.91
C ASP A 437 -12.33 -12.32 -0.37
N PRO A 438 -13.33 -13.01 -0.97
CA PRO A 438 -14.73 -12.92 -0.53
C PRO A 438 -14.98 -13.51 0.86
N ARG A 439 -14.03 -14.28 1.42
CA ARG A 439 -14.11 -14.84 2.79
C ARG A 439 -13.67 -13.82 3.85
N LEU A 440 -13.25 -12.62 3.45
CA LEU A 440 -12.80 -11.54 4.32
C LEU A 440 -13.68 -10.30 4.16
N GLN A 441 -14.09 -9.72 5.28
CA GLN A 441 -14.79 -8.44 5.35
C GLN A 441 -13.87 -7.40 5.99
N HIS A 442 -14.12 -6.13 5.68
CA HIS A 442 -13.35 -5.04 6.26
C HIS A 442 -14.12 -3.74 6.41
N ILE A 443 -13.63 -2.89 7.30
CA ILE A 443 -13.98 -1.47 7.42
C ILE A 443 -12.68 -0.68 7.43
N LYS A 444 -12.64 0.43 6.70
CA LYS A 444 -11.48 1.32 6.65
C LYS A 444 -11.83 2.67 7.23
N VAL A 445 -10.94 3.22 8.03
CA VAL A 445 -11.00 4.57 8.61
C VAL A 445 -9.85 5.37 8.02
N THR A 446 -10.17 6.42 7.30
CA THR A 446 -9.21 7.23 6.53
C THR A 446 -9.36 8.72 6.83
N PRO A 447 -8.28 9.50 6.73
CA PRO A 447 -8.35 10.94 6.84
C PRO A 447 -8.75 11.58 5.51
N ASP A 448 -9.61 12.59 5.60
CA ASP A 448 -9.84 13.55 4.52
C ASP A 448 -9.75 14.99 5.07
N PRO A 449 -9.57 16.05 4.25
CA PRO A 449 -9.57 17.42 4.74
C PRO A 449 -10.82 17.69 5.57
N GLY A 450 -10.60 18.07 6.82
CA GLY A 450 -11.67 18.39 7.76
C GLY A 450 -12.40 17.21 8.41
N VAL A 451 -12.29 15.98 7.89
CA VAL A 451 -13.06 14.84 8.40
C VAL A 451 -12.22 13.57 8.61
N ILE A 452 -12.76 12.64 9.39
CA ILE A 452 -12.44 11.22 9.34
C ILE A 452 -13.54 10.53 8.55
N GLU A 453 -13.18 9.78 7.52
CA GLU A 453 -14.09 9.01 6.68
C GLU A 453 -14.04 7.53 7.09
N VAL A 454 -15.20 6.90 7.22
CA VAL A 454 -15.30 5.46 7.43
C VAL A 454 -15.90 4.82 6.20
N ASN A 455 -15.14 3.98 5.53
CA ASN A 455 -15.55 3.18 4.39
C ASN A 455 -16.09 1.84 4.91
N VAL A 456 -17.39 1.63 4.83
CA VAL A 456 -18.03 0.34 5.16
C VAL A 456 -18.09 -0.57 3.93
N HIS A 457 -18.07 -1.88 4.15
CA HIS A 457 -18.33 -2.85 3.09
C HIS A 457 -19.76 -2.63 2.51
N PRO A 458 -19.96 -2.84 1.20
CA PRO A 458 -21.30 -2.80 0.62
C PRO A 458 -22.24 -3.79 1.33
N ALA A 459 -23.44 -3.32 1.67
CA ALA A 459 -24.49 -4.10 2.34
C ALA A 459 -25.14 -5.13 1.41
#